data_AF-A0A356FWT6-F1
#
_entry.id   AF-A0A356FWT6-F1
#
_cell.length_a   1.000
_cell.length_b   1.000
_cell.length_c   1.000
_cell.angle_alpha   90.00
_cell.angle_beta   90.00
_cell.angle_gamma   90.00
#
_symmetry.space_group_name_H-M   'P 1'
#
loop_
_entity.id
_entity.type
_entity.pdbx_description
1 polymer ?
#
loop_
_entity_poly.entity_id
_entity_poly.type
_entity_poly.pdbx_seq_one_letter_code
_entity_poly.pdbx_strand_id
1 'polypeptide(L)' 'MAESFRYFKVGVVPVKVEYTQYGARAAYVWKNGAFKIDNSYIAEVARGEDVEELTKAAFEKLL' A
#
# COMPACT_ATOMS: atom_id res chain seq x y z
N MET A 1 -15.20 -13.27 2.81
CA MET A 1 -15.00 -11.95 3.45
C MET A 1 -14.21 -11.11 2.49
N ALA A 2 -14.69 -9.91 2.15
CA ALA A 2 -14.12 -9.10 1.07
C ALA A 2 -12.73 -8.59 1.46
N GLU A 3 -11.70 -9.05 0.76
CA GLU A 3 -10.36 -8.47 0.80
C GLU A 3 -10.47 -7.00 0.37
N SER A 4 -10.03 -6.08 1.23
CA SER A 4 -10.13 -4.63 0.98
C SER A 4 -8.73 -4.06 0.78
N PHE A 5 -8.46 -3.55 -0.42
CA PHE A 5 -7.21 -2.85 -0.70
C PHE A 5 -7.31 -1.40 -0.23
N ARG A 6 -6.30 -0.96 0.52
CA ARG A 6 -6.09 0.44 0.86
C ARG A 6 -4.83 0.92 0.16
N TYR A 7 -4.82 2.17 -0.27
CA TYR A 7 -3.75 2.73 -1.08
C TYR A 7 -3.04 3.80 -0.28
N PHE A 8 -1.72 3.78 -0.32
CA PHE A 8 -0.86 4.67 0.43
C PHE A 8 0.26 5.18 -0.46
N LYS A 9 0.79 6.33 -0.07
CA LYS A 9 2.06 6.86 -0.53
C LYS A 9 2.97 6.93 0.68
N VAL A 10 4.06 6.18 0.64
CA VAL A 10 5.09 6.15 1.69
C VAL A 10 6.30 6.88 1.15
N GLY A 11 6.49 8.12 1.59
CA GLY A 11 7.40 9.09 0.97
C GLY A 11 7.07 9.32 -0.50
N VAL A 12 7.86 8.75 -1.42
CA VAL A 12 7.63 8.83 -2.87
C VAL A 12 7.12 7.52 -3.47
N VAL A 13 6.97 6.47 -2.66
CA VAL A 13 6.65 5.13 -3.13
C VAL A 13 5.14 4.88 -3.03
N PRO A 14 4.44 4.60 -4.14
CA PRO A 14 3.05 4.15 -4.09
C PRO A 14 3.00 2.70 -3.57
N VAL A 15 2.31 2.49 -2.45
CA VAL A 15 2.09 1.19 -1.82
C VAL A 15 0.59 0.90 -1.76
N LYS A 16 0.14 -0.27 -2.19
CA LYS A 16 -1.22 -0.75 -1.86
C LYS A 16 -1.13 -1.89 -0.85
N VAL A 17 -1.95 -1.86 0.18
CA VAL A 17 -1.96 -2.86 1.26
C VAL A 17 -3.30 -3.59 1.22
N GLU A 18 -3.22 -4.91 1.21
CA GLU A 18 -4.37 -5.80 1.35
C GLU A 18 -4.72 -5.96 2.83
N TYR A 19 -5.94 -5.62 3.19
CA TYR A 19 -6.50 -5.84 4.52
C TYR A 19 -7.51 -6.96 4.50
N THR A 20 -7.40 -7.80 5.53
CA THR A 20 -8.38 -8.82 5.90
C THR A 20 -9.06 -8.44 7.20
N GLN A 21 -10.03 -9.26 7.63
CA GLN A 21 -10.65 -9.11 8.96
C GLN A 21 -9.66 -9.16 10.13
N TYR A 22 -8.47 -9.75 9.93
CA TYR A 22 -7.44 -9.88 10.95
C TYR A 22 -6.38 -8.76 10.90
N GLY A 23 -6.47 -7.86 9.90
CA GLY A 23 -5.52 -6.77 9.69
C GLY A 23 -4.81 -6.81 8.34
N ALA A 24 -3.72 -6.05 8.24
CA ALA A 24 -2.88 -5.98 7.03
C ALA A 24 -2.23 -7.34 6.76
N ARG A 25 -2.44 -7.88 5.55
CA ARG A 25 -1.94 -9.19 5.13
C ARG A 25 -0.72 -9.08 4.23
N ALA A 26 -0.76 -8.17 3.26
CA ALA A 26 0.30 -8.00 2.28
C ALA A 26 0.39 -6.55 1.82
N ALA A 27 1.61 -6.04 1.63
CA ALA A 27 1.85 -4.77 0.96
C ALA A 27 2.45 -5.00 -0.42
N TYR A 28 1.98 -4.27 -1.40
CA TYR A 28 2.38 -4.36 -2.79
C TYR A 28 2.94 -3.01 -3.24
N VAL A 29 4.14 -3.04 -3.81
CA VAL A 29 4.84 -1.87 -4.37
C VAL A 29 5.04 -2.04 -5.86
N TRP A 30 4.95 -0.94 -6.59
CA TRP A 30 5.23 -0.94 -8.03
C TRP A 30 6.74 -0.88 -8.26
N LYS A 31 7.32 -1.95 -8.83
CA LYS A 31 8.76 -2.03 -9.08
C LYS A 31 9.03 -2.78 -10.38
N ASN A 32 9.74 -2.13 -11.30
CA ASN A 32 10.09 -2.67 -12.62
C ASN A 32 8.87 -3.06 -13.46
N GLY A 33 7.82 -2.22 -13.47
CA GLY A 33 6.62 -2.43 -14.29
C GLY A 33 5.67 -3.53 -13.80
N ALA A 34 5.84 -4.00 -12.56
CA ALA A 34 4.94 -4.97 -11.93
C ALA A 34 4.78 -4.68 -10.43
N PHE A 35 3.66 -5.11 -9.87
CA PHE A 35 3.47 -5.13 -8.41
C PHE A 35 4.28 -6.27 -7.80
N LYS A 36 5.16 -5.93 -6.85
CA LYS A 36 5.90 -6.88 -6.03
C LYS A 36 5.45 -6.77 -4.59
N ILE A 37 5.38 -7.90 -3.90
CA ILE A 37 5.07 -7.93 -2.47
C ILE A 37 6.30 -7.48 -1.69
N ASP A 38 6.12 -6.48 -0.84
CA ASP A 38 7.13 -6.00 0.08
C ASP A 38 6.47 -5.62 1.40
N ASN A 39 6.41 -6.59 2.33
CA ASN A 39 5.69 -6.44 3.59
C ASN A 39 6.39 -5.50 4.59
N SER A 40 7.61 -5.02 4.31
CA SER A 40 8.27 -4.00 5.12
C SER A 40 7.42 -2.72 5.22
N TYR A 41 6.71 -2.38 4.12
CA TYR A 41 5.82 -1.23 4.07
C TYR A 41 4.57 -1.35 4.94
N ILE A 42 4.18 -2.55 5.38
CA ILE A 42 3.09 -2.70 6.36
C ILE A 42 3.49 -2.01 7.67
N ALA A 43 4.73 -2.22 8.12
CA ALA A 43 5.24 -1.60 9.33
C ALA A 43 5.49 -0.10 9.15
N GLU A 44 5.85 0.36 7.95
CA GLU A 44 5.97 1.80 7.65
C GLU A 44 4.61 2.50 7.68
N VAL A 45 3.61 1.93 7.01
CA VAL A 45 2.23 2.44 7.05
C VAL A 45 1.69 2.45 8.49
N ALA A 46 1.99 1.42 9.29
CA ALA A 46 1.60 1.38 10.70
C ALA A 46 2.32 2.40 11.58
N ARG A 47 3.57 2.76 11.26
CA ARG A 47 4.33 3.81 11.96
C ARG A 47 3.82 5.22 11.65
N GLY A 48 3.28 5.43 10.44
CA GLY A 48 2.62 6.69 10.05
C GLY A 48 3.58 7.85 9.73
N GLU A 49 4.90 7.65 9.78
CA GLU A 49 5.86 8.66 9.36
C GLU A 49 5.94 8.73 7.83
N ASP A 50 5.63 9.90 7.26
CA ASP A 50 5.63 10.15 5.81
C ASP A 50 4.68 9.23 5.01
N VAL A 51 3.53 8.88 5.61
CA VAL A 51 2.50 8.04 5.01
C VAL A 51 1.25 8.87 4.72
N GLU A 52 0.81 8.88 3.47
CA GLU A 52 -0.46 9.49 3.05
C GLU A 52 -1.41 8.41 2.52
N GLU A 53 -2.63 8.31 3.06
CA GLU A 53 -3.67 7.43 2.51
C GLU A 53 -4.30 8.08 1.27
N LEU A 54 -4.28 7.38 0.15
CA LEU A 54 -4.75 7.85 -1.14
C LEU A 54 -6.06 7.17 -1.54
N THR A 55 -6.83 7.88 -2.37
CA THR A 55 -7.88 7.23 -3.15
C THR A 55 -7.26 6.35 -4.24
N LYS A 56 -7.97 5.30 -4.66
CA LYS A 56 -7.53 4.43 -5.77
C LYS A 56 -7.14 5.24 -7.02
N ALA A 57 -7.96 6.23 -7.38
CA ALA A 57 -7.72 7.07 -8.55
C ALA A 57 -6.46 7.94 -8.42
N ALA A 58 -6.14 8.43 -7.21
CA ALA A 58 -4.91 9.17 -6.97
C ALA A 58 -3.68 8.25 -7.01
N PHE A 59 -3.80 7.05 -6.45
CA PHE A 59 -2.77 6.02 -6.49
C PHE A 59 -2.41 5.60 -7.92
N GLU A 60 -3.40 5.36 -8.78
CA GLU A 60 -3.19 4.96 -10.17
C GLU A 60 -2.47 6.03 -11.01
N LYS A 61 -2.53 7.31 -10.61
CA LYS A 61 -1.76 8.39 -11.25
C LYS A 61 -0.27 8.40 -10.88
N LEU A 62 0.11 7.67 -9.83
CA LEU A 62 1.49 7.59 -9.33
C LEU A 62 2.24 6.34 -9.82
N LEU A 63 1.56 5.40 -10.47
CA LEU A 63 2.13 4.16 -11.04
C LEU A 63 2.80 4.42 -12.39
#